data_AF-A0A6J8EBN3-F1
#
_entry.id   AF-A0A6J8EBN3-F1
#
_cell.length_a   1.000
_cell.length_b   1.000
_cell.length_c   1.000
_cell.angle_alpha   90.00
_cell.angle_beta   90.00
_cell.angle_gamma   90.00
#
_symmetry.space_group_name_H-M   'P 1'
#
loop_
_entity.id
_entity.type
_entity.pdbx_description
1 polymer ?
#
loop_
_entity_poly.entity_id
_entity_poly.type
_entity_poly.pdbx_seq_one_letter_code
_entity_poly.pdbx_strand_id
1 'polypeptide(L)'
;MDGFKLYVTNTSTIPPAGYLCYEDPDPGLPNITQTIPCNQLGKYVIYYDDKGDQNNGPIVELCYVVINGCSKTRWGSNCVEFCAAKCIEQNCFPANGSCVWGCNPENCRNDNCDKDTAVCTVGCKEKRTGIYCNQYNIASDGLVWQDPIGIKQANRANDGIKTTCSKTKGPSITFHVDLKEKSIVTGMYIILGGMSL
;
A
#
# COMPACT_ATOMS: atom_id res chain seq x y z
N MET A 1 -15.93 -10.96 21.58
CA MET A 1 -14.81 -10.92 20.62
C MET A 1 -13.73 -10.21 21.37
N ASP A 2 -12.58 -10.84 21.59
CA ASP A 2 -11.55 -10.29 22.50
C ASP A 2 -10.49 -9.45 21.74
N GLY A 3 -10.91 -8.89 20.60
CA GLY A 3 -10.14 -8.09 19.66
C GLY A 3 -9.54 -8.90 18.49
N PHE A 4 -9.15 -8.20 17.42
CA PHE A 4 -8.53 -8.78 16.23
C PHE A 4 -7.28 -7.99 15.81
N LYS A 5 -6.49 -8.58 14.90
CA LYS A 5 -5.27 -7.98 14.35
C LYS A 5 -5.31 -7.98 12.83
N LEU A 6 -4.70 -6.95 12.24
CA LEU A 6 -4.49 -6.85 10.81
C LEU A 6 -3.00 -6.76 10.49
N TYR A 7 -2.56 -7.60 9.55
CA TYR A 7 -1.18 -7.62 9.08
C TYR A 7 -1.12 -7.37 7.59
N VAL A 8 -0.09 -6.63 7.16
CA VAL A 8 0.33 -6.56 5.75
C VAL A 8 1.63 -7.35 5.60
N THR A 9 1.68 -8.28 4.65
CA THR A 9 2.82 -9.19 4.48
C THR A 9 3.03 -9.60 3.03
N ASN A 10 4.20 -10.15 2.73
CA ASN A 10 4.54 -10.71 1.42
C ASN A 10 4.35 -12.23 1.34
N THR A 11 4.04 -12.88 2.47
CA THR A 11 3.82 -14.31 2.56
C THR A 11 2.38 -14.60 2.98
N SER A 12 1.82 -15.72 2.53
CA SER A 12 0.49 -16.16 2.97
C SER A 12 0.53 -16.87 4.33
N THR A 13 1.64 -16.78 5.07
CA THR A 13 1.83 -17.45 6.35
C THR A 13 1.17 -16.61 7.45
N ILE A 14 0.44 -17.29 8.34
CA ILE A 14 -0.22 -16.69 9.50
C ILE A 14 0.82 -15.96 10.38
N PRO A 15 0.44 -14.82 11.01
CA PRO A 15 1.32 -14.03 11.89
C PRO A 15 2.16 -14.87 12.86
N PRO A 16 3.37 -14.43 13.25
CA PRO A 16 3.82 -13.03 13.25
C PRO A 16 4.52 -12.54 11.98
N ALA A 17 4.50 -13.29 10.87
CA ALA A 17 5.15 -12.87 9.63
C ALA A 17 4.41 -11.69 8.96
N GLY A 18 4.88 -10.46 9.19
CA GLY A 18 4.33 -9.27 8.54
C GLY A 18 4.44 -7.99 9.39
N TYR A 19 3.96 -6.89 8.84
CA TYR A 19 3.81 -5.63 9.58
C TYR A 19 2.43 -5.56 10.22
N LEU A 20 2.36 -5.35 11.54
CA LEU A 20 1.11 -5.15 12.28
C LEU A 20 0.56 -3.75 11.96
N CYS A 21 -0.54 -3.70 11.22
CA CYS A 21 -1.21 -2.45 10.85
C CYS A 21 -2.20 -1.97 11.91
N TYR A 22 -2.85 -2.92 12.61
CA TYR A 22 -3.88 -2.63 13.58
C TYR A 22 -4.02 -3.78 14.56
N GLU A 23 -4.23 -3.43 15.82
CA GLU A 23 -4.64 -4.33 16.88
C GLU A 23 -5.82 -3.68 17.59
N ASP A 24 -6.92 -4.41 17.66
CA ASP A 24 -8.15 -3.94 18.27
C ASP A 24 -7.95 -3.77 19.77
N PRO A 25 -8.12 -2.55 20.32
CA PRO A 25 -7.72 -2.26 21.70
C PRO A 25 -8.73 -2.74 22.76
N ASP A 26 -9.96 -3.12 22.39
CA ASP A 26 -11.06 -3.37 23.32
C ASP A 26 -11.75 -4.73 23.04
N PRO A 27 -12.00 -5.60 24.06
CA PRO A 27 -12.81 -6.82 23.92
C PRO A 27 -14.33 -6.59 23.67
N GLY A 28 -14.70 -5.39 23.22
CA GLY A 28 -16.08 -5.00 22.91
C GLY A 28 -16.53 -5.38 21.49
N LEU A 29 -17.71 -4.91 21.10
CA LEU A 29 -18.15 -4.97 19.71
C LEU A 29 -17.35 -3.93 18.91
N PRO A 30 -16.46 -4.34 17.99
CA PRO A 30 -15.80 -3.40 17.10
C PRO A 30 -16.84 -2.62 16.30
N ASN A 31 -16.49 -1.41 15.88
CA ASN A 31 -17.36 -0.66 14.98
C ASN A 31 -17.61 -1.51 13.73
N ILE A 32 -18.88 -1.64 13.33
CA ILE A 32 -19.33 -2.37 12.14
C ILE A 32 -18.54 -1.91 10.92
N THR A 33 -18.14 -0.65 10.89
CA THR A 33 -17.39 -0.04 9.81
C THR A 33 -16.12 0.63 10.35
N GLN A 34 -14.96 0.29 9.81
CA GLN A 34 -13.68 0.86 10.24
C GLN A 34 -12.79 1.21 9.05
N THR A 35 -12.15 2.37 9.11
CA THR A 35 -11.07 2.77 8.19
C THR A 35 -9.76 2.75 8.95
N ILE A 36 -8.88 1.83 8.57
CA ILE A 36 -7.60 1.59 9.25
C ILE A 36 -6.47 2.04 8.34
N PRO A 37 -5.75 3.13 8.67
CA PRO A 37 -4.60 3.56 7.90
C PRO A 37 -3.45 2.57 8.08
N CYS A 38 -2.83 2.13 7.00
CA CYS A 38 -1.62 1.33 7.06
C CYS A 38 -0.80 1.54 5.81
N ASN A 39 0.39 2.12 5.93
CA ASN A 39 1.23 2.52 4.81
C ASN A 39 2.33 1.48 4.56
N GLN A 40 1.95 0.30 4.09
CA GLN A 40 2.85 -0.82 3.97
C GLN A 40 2.77 -1.50 2.61
N LEU A 41 3.94 -1.90 2.10
CA LEU A 41 4.06 -2.64 0.87
C LEU A 41 3.90 -4.14 1.15
N GLY A 42 2.84 -4.75 0.64
CA GLY A 42 2.55 -6.17 0.83
C GLY A 42 1.83 -6.81 -0.33
N LYS A 43 1.77 -8.14 -0.32
CA LYS A 43 0.95 -8.95 -1.24
C LYS A 43 -0.33 -9.45 -0.57
N TYR A 44 -0.30 -9.66 0.75
CA TYR A 44 -1.43 -10.15 1.51
C TYR A 44 -1.80 -9.17 2.62
N VAL A 45 -3.11 -9.00 2.82
CA VAL A 45 -3.67 -8.47 4.06
C VAL A 45 -4.28 -9.64 4.82
N ILE A 46 -3.87 -9.81 6.07
CA ILE A 46 -4.32 -10.91 6.93
C ILE A 46 -5.10 -10.34 8.10
N TYR A 47 -6.38 -10.71 8.20
CA TYR A 47 -7.15 -10.60 9.44
C TYR A 47 -6.87 -11.82 10.30
N TYR A 48 -6.59 -11.60 11.57
CA TYR A 48 -6.27 -12.65 12.53
C TYR A 48 -6.95 -12.38 13.88
N ASP A 49 -7.72 -13.34 14.37
CA ASP A 49 -8.34 -13.34 15.69
C ASP A 49 -8.09 -14.71 16.34
N ASP A 50 -7.35 -14.71 17.44
CA ASP A 50 -6.92 -15.91 18.16
C ASP A 50 -7.46 -16.00 19.57
N LYS A 51 -8.37 -15.11 19.95
CA LYS A 51 -8.82 -15.00 21.33
C LYS A 51 -10.18 -15.66 21.55
N GLY A 52 -10.27 -16.96 21.27
CA GLY A 52 -11.39 -17.78 21.73
C GLY A 52 -11.05 -19.26 21.86
N ASP A 53 -12.02 -20.07 22.30
CA ASP A 53 -11.88 -21.53 22.45
C ASP A 53 -12.90 -22.31 21.58
N GLN A 54 -12.98 -23.64 21.67
CA GLN A 54 -13.94 -24.41 20.84
C GLN A 54 -15.42 -24.06 21.10
N ASN A 55 -15.75 -23.53 22.28
CA ASN A 55 -17.10 -23.20 22.70
C ASN A 55 -17.38 -21.69 22.60
N ASN A 56 -16.40 -20.86 22.98
CA ASN A 56 -16.40 -19.39 23.03
C ASN A 56 -15.50 -18.74 21.96
N GLY A 57 -15.19 -19.49 20.91
CA GLY A 57 -14.43 -19.03 19.75
C GLY A 57 -15.04 -17.81 19.09
N PRO A 58 -14.24 -16.90 18.50
CA PRO A 58 -14.77 -15.76 17.76
C PRO A 58 -15.78 -16.21 16.69
N ILE A 59 -16.86 -15.45 16.56
CA ILE A 59 -17.79 -15.56 15.44
C ILE A 59 -17.57 -14.31 14.61
N VAL A 60 -16.80 -14.42 13.53
CA VAL A 60 -16.50 -13.29 12.66
C VAL A 60 -17.34 -13.43 11.41
N GLU A 61 -18.12 -12.40 11.10
CA GLU A 61 -18.74 -12.21 9.81
C GLU A 61 -18.01 -11.07 9.09
N LEU A 62 -17.09 -11.43 8.19
CA LEU A 62 -16.37 -10.45 7.39
C LEU A 62 -17.15 -10.20 6.11
N CYS A 63 -17.77 -9.03 6.00
CA CYS A 63 -18.62 -8.67 4.87
C CYS A 63 -17.84 -8.09 3.71
N TYR A 64 -16.93 -7.16 3.99
CA TYR A 64 -16.21 -6.46 2.95
C TYR A 64 -14.88 -5.92 3.45
N VAL A 65 -13.87 -5.98 2.58
CA VAL A 65 -12.57 -5.34 2.78
C VAL A 65 -12.26 -4.52 1.53
N VAL A 66 -12.20 -3.19 1.64
CA VAL A 66 -11.57 -2.35 0.60
C VAL A 66 -10.12 -2.18 0.96
N ILE A 67 -9.24 -2.40 0.00
CA ILE A 67 -7.83 -2.03 0.12
C ILE A 67 -7.59 -0.87 -0.82
N ASN A 68 -7.24 0.28 -0.25
CA ASN A 68 -6.81 1.43 -1.03
C ASN A 68 -5.31 1.29 -1.31
N GLY A 69 -4.96 0.99 -2.55
CA GLY A 69 -3.59 0.77 -2.97
C GLY A 69 -3.39 0.88 -4.48
N CYS A 70 -2.14 1.07 -4.88
CA CYS A 70 -1.68 0.95 -6.27
C CYS A 70 -0.51 -0.03 -6.33
N SER A 71 -0.28 -0.55 -7.53
CA SER A 71 0.91 -1.33 -7.84
C SER A 71 2.17 -0.56 -7.46
N LYS A 72 3.28 -1.27 -7.25
CA LYS A 72 4.58 -0.62 -7.08
C LYS A 72 4.80 0.41 -8.21
N THR A 73 5.34 1.58 -7.89
CA THR A 73 5.63 2.68 -8.84
C THR A 73 4.43 3.40 -9.45
N ARG A 74 3.21 3.20 -8.93
CA ARG A 74 1.99 3.88 -9.44
C ARG A 74 1.22 4.63 -8.37
N TRP A 75 0.50 5.66 -8.80
CA TRP A 75 -0.45 6.42 -7.98
C TRP A 75 -1.58 7.04 -8.81
N GLY A 76 -2.45 7.77 -8.14
CA GLY A 76 -3.61 8.46 -8.72
C GLY A 76 -4.87 7.61 -8.67
N SER A 77 -6.00 8.22 -9.03
CA SER A 77 -7.35 7.62 -8.91
C SER A 77 -7.55 6.32 -9.70
N ASN A 78 -6.68 6.03 -10.68
CA ASN A 78 -6.69 4.80 -11.47
C ASN A 78 -5.33 4.09 -11.53
N CYS A 79 -4.38 4.46 -10.67
CA CYS A 79 -3.02 3.89 -10.67
C CYS A 79 -2.31 3.97 -12.04
N VAL A 80 -2.58 5.03 -12.81
CA VAL A 80 -1.98 5.23 -14.14
C VAL A 80 -0.76 6.14 -14.08
N GLU A 81 -0.66 6.98 -13.05
CA GLU A 81 0.45 7.91 -12.90
C GLU A 81 1.65 7.19 -12.32
N PHE A 82 2.85 7.49 -12.84
CA PHE A 82 4.09 6.95 -12.30
C PHE A 82 4.50 7.73 -11.06
N CYS A 83 5.00 7.01 -10.05
CA CYS A 83 5.72 7.64 -8.95
C CYS A 83 6.93 8.40 -9.48
N ALA A 84 7.27 9.52 -8.84
CA ALA A 84 8.44 10.29 -9.22
C ALA A 84 9.71 9.43 -9.14
N ALA A 85 10.59 9.56 -10.15
CA ALA A 85 11.81 8.77 -10.25
C ALA A 85 12.77 8.96 -9.07
N LYS A 86 12.59 10.06 -8.34
CA LYS A 86 13.34 10.45 -7.14
C LYS A 86 12.83 9.80 -5.85
N CYS A 87 11.62 9.24 -5.82
CA CYS A 87 11.16 8.51 -4.64
C CYS A 87 12.07 7.29 -4.40
N ILE A 88 12.40 7.02 -3.14
CA ILE A 88 13.22 5.85 -2.79
C ILE A 88 12.49 4.59 -3.24
N GLU A 89 13.19 3.74 -4.00
CA GLU A 89 12.64 2.58 -4.73
C GLU A 89 11.45 2.88 -5.66
N GLN A 90 11.28 4.14 -6.06
CA GLN A 90 10.11 4.66 -6.78
C GLN A 90 8.78 4.35 -6.09
N ASN A 91 8.75 4.37 -4.76
CA ASN A 91 7.52 4.13 -4.01
C ASN A 91 6.89 5.44 -3.56
N CYS A 92 5.62 5.60 -3.91
CA CYS A 92 4.82 6.77 -3.57
C CYS A 92 3.43 6.39 -3.07
N PHE A 93 2.80 7.29 -2.35
CA PHE A 93 1.45 7.09 -1.84
C PHE A 93 0.45 7.08 -3.01
N PRO A 94 -0.38 6.02 -3.13
CA PRO A 94 -1.44 5.92 -4.14
C PRO A 94 -2.35 7.15 -4.22
N ALA A 95 -2.62 7.81 -3.09
CA ALA A 95 -3.58 8.92 -3.03
C ALA A 95 -3.09 10.23 -3.66
N ASN A 96 -1.79 10.52 -3.56
CA ASN A 96 -1.26 11.85 -3.90
C ASN A 96 0.13 11.84 -4.56
N GLY A 97 0.77 10.68 -4.71
CA GLY A 97 2.06 10.56 -5.37
C GLY A 97 3.27 11.00 -4.54
N SER A 98 3.11 11.40 -3.28
CA SER A 98 4.26 11.75 -2.43
C SER A 98 5.07 10.52 -2.03
N CYS A 99 6.37 10.67 -1.80
CA CYS A 99 7.26 9.52 -1.59
C CYS A 99 7.08 8.89 -0.21
N VAL A 100 6.77 7.59 -0.16
CA VAL A 100 6.49 6.87 1.11
C VAL A 100 7.69 6.86 2.04
N TRP A 101 8.88 6.69 1.47
CA TRP A 101 10.14 6.59 2.23
C TRP A 101 11.03 7.82 2.05
N GLY A 102 10.45 8.93 1.59
CA GLY A 102 11.20 10.11 1.17
C GLY A 102 11.81 9.95 -0.22
N CYS A 103 12.57 10.97 -0.63
CA CYS A 103 13.18 11.02 -1.94
C CYS A 103 14.71 10.99 -1.86
N ASN A 104 15.36 10.44 -2.88
CA ASN A 104 16.81 10.30 -2.97
C ASN A 104 17.46 11.67 -3.30
N PRO A 105 18.25 12.24 -2.38
CA PRO A 105 18.85 13.55 -2.55
C PRO A 105 20.13 13.56 -3.41
N GLU A 106 20.65 12.40 -3.83
CA GLU A 106 22.00 12.22 -4.41
C GLU A 106 22.35 13.17 -5.56
N ASN A 107 21.37 13.60 -6.36
CA ASN A 107 21.56 14.54 -7.48
C ASN A 107 20.99 15.95 -7.23
N CYS A 108 20.48 16.22 -6.04
CA CYS A 108 20.00 17.54 -5.62
C CYS A 108 21.14 18.35 -5.04
N ARG A 109 21.18 19.65 -5.35
CA ARG A 109 22.15 20.56 -4.75
C ARG A 109 21.94 20.61 -3.24
N ASN A 110 23.04 20.51 -2.48
CA ASN A 110 23.04 20.44 -1.02
C ASN A 110 22.14 19.33 -0.45
N ASP A 111 21.91 18.27 -1.22
CA ASP A 111 21.09 17.13 -0.84
C ASP A 111 19.64 17.51 -0.46
N ASN A 112 19.14 18.64 -0.97
CA ASN A 112 17.81 19.14 -0.65
C ASN A 112 16.75 18.61 -1.64
N CYS A 113 15.91 17.71 -1.16
CA CYS A 113 14.82 17.11 -1.91
C CYS A 113 13.52 17.20 -1.12
N ASP A 114 12.46 17.68 -1.76
CA ASP A 114 11.12 17.73 -1.19
C ASP A 114 10.46 16.35 -1.33
N LYS A 115 10.08 15.73 -0.21
CA LYS A 115 9.46 14.39 -0.18
C LYS A 115 8.06 14.35 -0.82
N ASP A 116 7.36 15.48 -0.85
CA ASP A 116 5.98 15.55 -1.30
C ASP A 116 5.90 15.68 -2.82
N THR A 117 6.85 16.40 -3.40
CA THR A 117 6.96 16.59 -4.86
C THR A 117 8.07 15.76 -5.52
N ALA A 118 8.98 15.20 -4.71
CA ALA A 118 10.23 14.57 -5.13
C ALA A 118 11.18 15.50 -5.94
N VAL A 119 10.98 16.83 -5.84
CA VAL A 119 11.73 17.85 -6.59
C VAL A 119 12.94 18.33 -5.79
N CYS A 120 14.05 18.60 -6.49
CA CYS A 120 15.21 19.24 -5.88
C CYS A 120 14.96 20.76 -5.74
N THR A 121 14.66 21.22 -4.54
CA THR A 121 14.21 22.62 -4.28
C THR A 121 15.32 23.67 -4.49
N VAL A 122 16.59 23.27 -4.41
CA VAL A 122 17.77 24.12 -4.62
C VAL A 122 18.43 23.84 -5.99
N GLY A 123 17.74 23.12 -6.86
CA GLY A 123 18.23 22.70 -8.18
C GLY A 123 19.15 21.48 -8.14
N CYS A 124 19.80 21.21 -9.27
CA CYS A 124 20.58 20.01 -9.49
C CYS A 124 22.07 20.19 -9.16
N LYS A 125 22.75 19.08 -8.81
CA LYS A 125 24.22 19.02 -8.82
C LYS A 125 24.76 19.25 -10.25
N GLU A 126 26.04 19.59 -10.39
CA GLU A 126 26.64 19.90 -11.69
C GLU A 126 26.38 18.79 -12.73
N LYS A 127 26.14 19.20 -13.98
CA LYS A 127 25.86 18.33 -15.14
C LYS A 127 24.57 17.50 -15.03
N ARG A 128 23.74 17.72 -14.00
CA ARG A 128 22.39 17.15 -13.88
C ARG A 128 21.33 18.18 -14.31
N THR A 129 20.24 17.71 -14.91
CA THR A 129 19.12 18.53 -15.38
C THR A 129 17.77 17.81 -15.22
N GLY A 130 16.69 18.52 -15.54
CA GLY A 130 15.31 18.09 -15.33
C GLY A 130 14.81 18.34 -13.92
N ILE A 131 13.48 18.32 -13.73
CA ILE A 131 12.84 18.61 -12.43
C ILE A 131 13.24 17.63 -11.31
N TYR A 132 13.66 16.42 -11.70
CA TYR A 132 14.14 15.36 -10.80
C TYR A 132 15.66 15.17 -10.85
N CYS A 133 16.42 16.03 -11.54
CA CYS A 133 17.89 15.95 -11.62
C CYS A 133 18.46 14.56 -11.99
N ASN A 134 17.69 13.78 -12.75
CA ASN A 134 18.03 12.43 -13.19
C ASN A 134 18.49 12.40 -14.66
N GLN A 135 18.35 13.50 -15.38
CA GLN A 135 18.88 13.66 -16.73
C GLN A 135 20.30 14.25 -16.67
N TYR A 136 21.14 13.86 -17.61
CA TYR A 136 22.47 14.44 -17.76
C TYR A 136 22.40 15.59 -18.76
N ASN A 137 23.04 16.71 -18.45
CA ASN A 137 23.15 17.82 -19.39
C ASN A 137 24.34 17.54 -20.33
N ILE A 138 24.05 16.99 -21.52
CA ILE A 138 25.05 16.56 -22.51
C ILE A 138 25.49 17.73 -23.43
N ALA A 139 25.23 18.98 -23.05
CA ALA A 139 25.66 20.15 -23.84
C ALA A 139 27.18 20.39 -23.89
N SER A 140 28.01 19.36 -23.63
CA SER A 140 29.45 19.39 -23.84
C SER A 140 30.03 18.17 -24.57
N ASP A 141 29.25 17.24 -25.15
CA ASP A 141 29.78 16.26 -26.13
C ASP A 141 28.69 15.46 -26.88
N GLY A 142 28.63 15.57 -28.22
CA GLY A 142 28.31 14.49 -29.18
C GLY A 142 26.89 13.88 -29.29
N LEU A 143 26.36 13.84 -30.52
CA LEU A 143 25.06 13.29 -30.99
C LEU A 143 24.82 11.78 -30.74
N VAL A 144 23.56 11.36 -30.43
CA VAL A 144 22.89 10.10 -30.92
C VAL A 144 21.34 10.27 -30.93
N TRP A 145 20.66 9.61 -31.87
CA TRP A 145 19.22 9.68 -32.25
C TRP A 145 18.36 8.43 -31.86
N GLN A 146 17.04 8.67 -31.65
CA GLN A 146 15.77 7.87 -31.83
C GLN A 146 15.51 6.57 -31.01
N ASP A 147 14.29 6.08 -30.71
CA ASP A 147 12.83 6.44 -30.67
C ASP A 147 12.10 5.17 -30.08
N PRO A 148 10.76 4.95 -30.12
CA PRO A 148 9.60 5.69 -29.64
C PRO A 148 8.82 4.93 -28.52
N ILE A 149 7.92 5.66 -27.88
CA ILE A 149 6.96 5.20 -26.87
C ILE A 149 6.04 4.11 -27.43
N GLY A 150 5.96 2.98 -26.73
CA GLY A 150 4.91 1.99 -26.92
C GLY A 150 4.62 1.25 -25.62
N ILE A 151 3.53 1.62 -24.92
CA ILE A 151 2.98 0.79 -23.85
C ILE A 151 1.45 0.72 -24.01
N LYS A 152 0.95 -0.51 -24.15
CA LYS A 152 -0.47 -0.89 -24.10
C LYS A 152 -0.96 -0.98 -22.65
N GLN A 153 -2.25 -0.70 -22.46
CA GLN A 153 -2.99 -0.70 -21.20
C GLN A 153 -2.96 -2.04 -20.43
N ALA A 154 -3.03 -1.96 -19.09
CA ALA A 154 -3.59 -3.02 -18.25
C ALA A 154 -4.30 -2.44 -17.01
N ASN A 155 -5.63 -2.42 -17.10
CA ASN A 155 -6.68 -2.71 -16.10
C ASN A 155 -6.50 -2.36 -14.61
N ARG A 156 -7.46 -1.54 -14.13
CA ARG A 156 -7.94 -1.31 -12.76
C ARG A 156 -7.39 -2.27 -11.69
N ALA A 157 -6.83 -1.68 -10.63
CA ALA A 157 -6.70 -2.33 -9.34
C ALA A 157 -8.03 -2.24 -8.58
N ASN A 158 -8.90 -3.24 -8.79
CA ASN A 158 -9.96 -3.57 -7.83
C ASN A 158 -9.58 -4.92 -7.22
N ASP A 159 -8.54 -4.96 -6.39
CA ASP A 159 -8.14 -6.21 -5.74
C ASP A 159 -8.61 -6.26 -4.30
N GLY A 160 -9.70 -7.01 -4.12
CA GLY A 160 -10.25 -7.39 -2.83
C GLY A 160 -11.76 -7.22 -2.67
N ILE A 161 -12.56 -7.04 -3.74
CA ILE A 161 -14.01 -6.97 -3.55
C ILE A 161 -14.58 -8.37 -3.26
N LYS A 162 -14.63 -8.77 -1.99
CA LYS A 162 -15.48 -9.89 -1.55
C LYS A 162 -16.89 -9.34 -1.31
N THR A 163 -17.80 -9.55 -2.26
CA THR A 163 -19.20 -9.05 -2.20
C THR A 163 -20.13 -9.90 -1.33
N THR A 164 -19.60 -10.88 -0.60
CA THR A 164 -20.39 -11.83 0.20
C THR A 164 -19.79 -11.99 1.59
N CYS A 165 -20.64 -11.79 2.61
CA CYS A 165 -20.27 -11.98 4.00
C CYS A 165 -19.84 -13.42 4.24
N SER A 166 -18.64 -13.58 4.80
CA SER A 166 -18.09 -14.87 5.18
C SER A 166 -18.15 -15.00 6.68
N LYS A 167 -19.04 -15.88 7.15
CA LYS A 167 -19.22 -16.17 8.57
C LYS A 167 -18.44 -17.42 8.94
N THR A 168 -17.55 -17.28 9.92
CA THR A 168 -16.72 -18.38 10.43
C THR A 168 -16.78 -18.40 11.95
N LYS A 169 -16.78 -19.60 12.55
CA LYS A 169 -16.58 -19.82 13.99
C LYS A 169 -15.45 -20.81 14.18
N GLY A 170 -14.54 -20.53 15.10
CA GLY A 170 -13.42 -21.43 15.41
C GLY A 170 -12.60 -20.95 16.59
N PRO A 171 -11.66 -21.77 17.09
CA PRO A 171 -10.75 -21.37 18.17
C PRO A 171 -9.80 -20.24 17.74
N SER A 172 -9.49 -20.17 16.45
CA SER A 172 -8.88 -19.01 15.80
C SER A 172 -9.49 -18.82 14.42
N ILE A 173 -9.59 -17.57 13.98
CA ILE A 173 -10.11 -17.20 12.67
C ILE A 173 -9.05 -16.41 11.92
N THR A 174 -8.86 -16.76 10.65
CA THR A 174 -7.93 -16.06 9.77
C THR A 174 -8.59 -15.84 8.42
N PHE A 175 -8.53 -14.61 7.90
CA PHE A 175 -8.93 -14.30 6.53
C PHE A 175 -7.75 -13.72 5.77
N HIS A 176 -7.51 -14.23 4.57
CA HIS A 176 -6.48 -13.73 3.67
C HIS A 176 -7.14 -12.95 2.54
N VAL A 177 -6.67 -11.74 2.31
CA VAL A 177 -6.94 -10.98 1.09
C VAL A 177 -5.66 -11.01 0.27
N ASP A 178 -5.70 -11.75 -0.85
CA ASP A 178 -4.61 -11.83 -1.81
C ASP A 178 -4.76 -10.71 -2.84
N LEU A 179 -3.74 -9.86 -2.95
CA LEU A 179 -3.67 -8.82 -3.97
C LEU A 179 -3.08 -9.44 -5.24
N LYS A 180 -3.51 -9.04 -6.46
CA LYS A 180 -2.87 -9.57 -7.71
C LYS A 180 -1.38 -9.42 -7.66
N GLU A 181 -0.93 -8.29 -7.12
CA GLU A 181 0.47 -7.94 -7.04
C GLU A 181 0.77 -7.16 -5.76
N LYS A 182 2.07 -7.08 -5.48
CA LYS A 182 2.59 -6.33 -4.34
C LYS A 182 2.19 -4.86 -4.48
N SER A 183 1.41 -4.37 -3.53
CA SER A 183 0.84 -3.02 -3.56
C SER A 183 1.11 -2.29 -2.26
N ILE A 184 1.18 -0.96 -2.34
CA ILE A 184 1.24 -0.12 -1.15
C ILE A 184 -0.18 -0.02 -0.63
N VAL A 185 -0.47 -0.78 0.43
CA VAL A 185 -1.68 -0.58 1.22
C VAL A 185 -1.52 0.79 1.90
N THR A 186 -2.59 1.59 1.91
CA THR A 186 -2.64 2.88 2.64
C THR A 186 -3.82 2.96 3.59
N GLY A 187 -4.89 2.25 3.27
CA GLY A 187 -6.08 2.18 4.08
C GLY A 187 -6.84 0.90 3.83
N MET A 188 -7.41 0.35 4.90
CA MET A 188 -8.30 -0.79 4.87
C MET A 188 -9.66 -0.35 5.37
N TYR A 189 -10.71 -0.60 4.58
CA TYR A 189 -12.09 -0.38 5.01
C TYR A 189 -12.74 -1.72 5.29
N ILE A 190 -13.08 -1.99 6.54
CA ILE A 190 -13.63 -3.28 6.97
C ILE A 190 -15.08 -3.10 7.37
N ILE A 191 -15.94 -3.97 6.85
CA ILE A 191 -17.32 -4.13 7.31
C ILE A 191 -17.46 -5.49 8.01
N LEU A 192 -17.89 -5.45 9.28
CA LEU A 192 -18.24 -6.62 10.07
C LEU A 192 -19.76 -6.80 10.11
N GLY A 193 -20.25 -8.03 9.96
CA GLY A 193 -21.67 -8.33 10.07
C GLY A 193 -22.15 -8.21 11.52
N GLY A 194 -23.27 -7.51 11.72
CA GLY A 194 -23.91 -7.41 13.03
C GLY A 194 -24.57 -8.73 13.41
N MET A 195 -24.15 -9.33 14.52
CA MET A 195 -24.84 -10.50 15.08
C MET A 195 -26.25 -10.10 15.53
N SER A 196 -27.27 -10.59 14.82
CA SER A 196 -28.56 -10.87 15.46
C SER A 196 -28.37 -12.12 16.31
N LEU A 197 -28.56 -11.98 17.62
CA LEU A 197 -28.60 -13.08 18.60
C LEU A 197 -29.76 -14.02 18.30
#